data_AF-A0A8J4MJT3-F1
#
_entry.id   AF-A0A8J4MJT3-F1
#
_cell.length_a   1.000
_cell.length_b   1.000
_cell.length_c   1.000
_cell.angle_alpha   90.00
_cell.angle_beta   90.00
_cell.angle_gamma   90.00
#
_symmetry.space_group_name_H-M   'P 1'
#
loop_
_entity.id
_entity.type
_entity.pdbx_description
1 polymer ?
#
loop_
_entity_poly.entity_id
_entity_poly.type
_entity_poly.pdbx_seq_one_letter_code
_entity_poly.pdbx_strand_id
1 'polypeptide(L)'
;SRPLKKGEHPMCKEHEDERINIYCVTCEVPTCSMCKVFGAHKDCEVAPLQTVFQGQKTELNNCISMLVAGNDRIQTIISQLEDSCRSTEENSEAAKRELCARFDALAALLEEKKLELLQRITREQDDKTGFVHGLICQYKEQLEKSSRLVETAIQAMEETGGAAFLMGGNTAVLSLPRIVEASKGGKLEKIEHGYESMDAFSVSLDHLTEAVCALDFNPAEEDEEYFDGEEEEVED
;
A
#
# COMPACT_ATOMS: atom_id res chain seq x y z
N SER A 1 11.75 -7.47 59.68
CA SER A 1 12.68 -6.74 60.57
C SER A 1 13.98 -7.50 60.69
N ARG A 2 15.05 -7.05 60.01
CA ARG A 2 16.38 -7.67 60.09
C ARG A 2 17.16 -7.02 61.24
N PRO A 3 17.79 -7.76 62.17
CA PRO A 3 18.45 -7.14 63.32
C PRO A 3 19.72 -6.41 62.89
N LEU A 4 19.84 -5.15 63.32
CA LEU A 4 21.05 -4.34 63.18
C LEU A 4 22.17 -4.99 64.01
N LYS A 5 23.13 -5.63 63.34
CA LYS A 5 24.39 -6.04 63.98
C LYS A 5 25.08 -4.78 64.50
N LYS A 6 25.26 -4.65 65.81
CA LYS A 6 26.15 -3.63 66.41
C LYS A 6 27.56 -3.90 65.89
N GLY A 7 28.03 -3.08 64.96
CA GLY A 7 29.40 -3.16 64.45
C GLY A 7 30.40 -2.83 65.55
N GLU A 8 31.54 -3.54 65.53
CA GLU A 8 32.73 -3.19 66.30
C GLU A 8 33.11 -1.74 65.98
N HIS A 9 33.30 -0.90 67.00
CA HIS A 9 33.66 0.49 66.78
C HIS A 9 35.13 0.54 66.35
N PRO A 10 35.48 1.19 65.23
CA PRO A 10 36.86 1.26 64.78
C PRO A 10 37.73 1.98 65.81
N MET A 11 38.89 1.41 66.11
CA MET A 11 39.90 1.99 67.01
C MET A 11 40.86 2.90 66.21
N CYS A 12 41.42 3.90 66.87
CA CYS A 12 42.38 4.79 66.24
C CYS A 12 43.72 4.07 65.98
N LYS A 13 44.31 4.30 64.81
CA LYS A 13 45.60 3.70 64.42
C LYS A 13 46.79 4.23 65.25
N GLU A 14 46.71 5.48 65.70
CA GLU A 14 47.76 6.15 66.49
C GLU A 14 47.54 6.00 68.00
N HIS A 15 46.30 5.71 68.40
CA HIS A 15 45.88 5.59 69.80
C HIS A 15 45.04 4.32 69.96
N GLU A 16 45.72 3.20 70.15
CA GLU A 16 45.12 1.85 70.10
C GLU A 16 43.99 1.64 71.14
N ASP A 17 44.02 2.38 72.25
CA ASP A 17 43.01 2.34 73.32
C ASP A 17 41.81 3.28 73.08
N GLU A 18 41.87 4.14 72.07
CA GLU A 18 40.86 5.16 71.80
C GLU A 18 39.94 4.80 70.62
N ARG A 19 38.63 4.94 70.86
CA ARG A 19 37.61 4.72 69.83
C ARG A 19 37.50 5.93 68.91
N ILE A 20 37.26 5.66 67.63
CA ILE A 20 36.88 6.69 66.67
C ILE A 20 35.43 7.11 66.95
N ASN A 21 35.25 8.34 67.46
CA ASN A 21 33.96 8.89 67.89
C ASN A 21 33.78 10.38 67.54
N ILE A 22 34.78 11.00 66.92
CA ILE A 22 34.79 12.40 66.49
C ILE A 22 34.93 12.44 64.97
N TYR A 23 34.29 13.41 64.31
CA TYR A 23 34.53 13.71 62.91
C TYR A 23 35.26 15.04 62.79
N CYS A 24 36.41 15.05 62.13
CA CYS A 24 37.13 16.27 61.83
C CYS A 24 36.53 16.90 60.58
N VAL A 25 35.85 18.03 60.72
CA VAL A 25 35.20 18.74 59.61
C VAL A 25 36.24 19.36 58.70
N THR A 26 37.30 19.94 59.27
CA THR A 26 38.38 20.57 58.49
C THR A 26 39.16 19.59 57.61
N CYS A 27 39.27 18.33 58.03
CA CYS A 27 40.02 17.30 57.30
C CYS A 27 39.11 16.25 56.65
N GLU A 28 37.79 16.37 56.82
CA GLU A 28 36.75 15.44 56.33
C GLU A 28 36.98 13.96 56.70
N VAL A 29 37.64 13.70 57.85
CA VAL A 29 37.98 12.33 58.31
C VAL A 29 37.50 12.03 59.72
N PRO A 30 37.08 10.79 60.01
CA PRO A 30 36.76 10.37 61.36
C PRO A 30 38.04 10.19 62.19
N THR A 31 38.01 10.64 63.44
CA THR A 31 39.16 10.70 64.35
C THR A 31 38.78 10.35 65.80
N CYS A 32 39.75 10.29 66.71
CA CYS A 32 39.52 10.02 68.14
C CYS A 32 39.80 11.24 69.03
N SER A 33 39.40 11.14 70.30
CA SER A 33 39.58 12.20 71.31
C SER A 33 41.04 12.61 71.47
N MET A 34 41.98 11.66 71.50
CA MET A 34 43.41 11.96 71.67
C MET A 34 44.02 12.67 70.47
N CYS A 35 43.63 12.28 69.25
CA CYS A 35 44.02 12.98 68.02
C CYS A 35 43.52 14.44 67.99
N LYS A 36 42.37 14.72 68.60
CA LYS A 36 41.84 16.08 68.75
C LYS A 36 42.50 16.86 69.88
N VAL A 37 42.74 16.28 71.05
CA VAL A 37 43.24 17.07 72.19
C VAL A 37 44.75 17.30 72.11
N PHE A 38 45.51 16.29 71.66
CA PHE A 38 46.98 16.32 71.68
C PHE A 38 47.64 16.03 70.32
N GLY A 39 46.89 15.49 69.36
CA GLY A 39 47.42 15.04 68.08
C GLY A 39 47.26 16.05 66.93
N ALA A 40 47.30 15.52 65.70
CA ALA A 40 47.33 16.30 64.47
C ALA A 40 46.08 17.15 64.20
N HIS A 41 44.96 16.90 64.88
CA HIS A 41 43.70 17.62 64.68
C HIS A 41 43.40 18.66 65.77
N LYS A 42 44.42 19.05 66.55
CA LYS A 42 44.30 20.00 67.67
C LYS A 42 43.60 21.29 67.29
N ASP A 43 44.01 21.90 66.18
CA ASP A 43 43.50 23.19 65.72
C ASP A 43 42.37 23.04 64.67
N CYS A 44 41.93 21.81 64.38
CA CYS A 44 40.84 21.56 63.43
C CYS A 44 39.46 21.68 64.07
N GLU A 45 38.46 22.09 63.30
CA GLU A 45 37.07 22.04 63.73
C GLU A 45 36.54 20.60 63.71
N VAL A 46 35.84 20.21 64.78
CA VAL A 46 35.34 18.83 64.93
C VAL A 46 33.89 18.81 65.39
N ALA A 47 33.18 17.76 64.99
CA ALA A 47 31.81 17.49 65.39
C ALA A 47 31.66 16.06 65.92
N PRO A 48 30.62 15.75 66.72
CA PRO A 48 30.32 14.38 67.12
C PRO A 48 30.08 13.51 65.87
N LEU A 49 30.80 12.38 65.76
CA LEU A 49 30.73 11.51 64.59
C LEU A 49 29.29 11.04 64.31
N GLN A 50 28.53 10.75 65.36
CA GLN A 50 27.14 10.30 65.24
C GLN A 50 26.24 11.36 64.61
N THR A 51 26.47 12.65 64.90
CA THR A 51 25.68 13.75 64.33
C THR A 51 25.97 13.90 62.84
N VAL A 52 27.25 13.91 62.45
CA VAL A 52 27.67 13.98 61.04
C VAL A 52 27.17 12.75 60.26
N PHE A 53 27.32 11.55 60.84
CA PHE A 53 26.83 10.32 60.22
C PHE A 53 25.32 10.35 59.96
N GLN A 54 24.51 10.76 60.93
CA GLN A 54 23.06 10.85 60.72
C GLN A 54 22.71 11.93 59.69
N GLY A 55 23.38 13.09 59.73
CA GLY A 55 23.19 14.16 58.74
C GLY A 55 23.48 13.69 57.31
N GLN A 56 24.69 13.17 57.06
CA GLN A 56 25.09 12.65 55.75
C GLN A 56 24.21 11.48 55.29
N LYS A 57 23.79 10.61 56.21
CA LYS A 57 22.87 9.51 55.88
C LYS A 57 21.49 10.01 55.46
N THR A 58 20.96 11.02 56.13
CA THR A 58 19.69 11.65 55.75
C THR A 58 19.81 12.37 54.41
N GLU A 59 20.88 13.14 54.20
CA GLU A 59 21.13 13.81 52.92
C GLU A 59 21.28 12.82 51.76
N LEU A 60 22.05 11.75 51.96
CA LEU A 60 22.18 10.67 50.97
C LEU A 60 20.83 10.02 50.68
N ASN A 61 20.02 9.74 51.70
CA ASN A 61 18.67 9.20 51.49
C ASN A 61 17.79 10.16 50.69
N ASN A 62 17.84 11.47 50.97
CA ASN A 62 17.10 12.47 50.20
C ASN A 62 17.55 12.51 48.74
N CYS A 63 18.87 12.49 48.48
CA CYS A 63 19.44 12.40 47.13
C CYS A 63 19.01 11.13 46.40
N ILE A 64 18.98 9.99 47.09
CA ILE A 64 18.48 8.72 46.53
C ILE A 64 16.99 8.87 46.19
N SER A 65 16.16 9.43 47.07
CA SER A 65 14.74 9.65 46.80
C SER A 65 14.51 10.56 45.58
N MET A 66 15.28 11.64 45.44
CA MET A 66 15.21 12.52 44.26
C MET A 66 15.62 11.77 42.98
N LEU A 67 16.69 10.97 43.03
CA LEU A 67 17.14 10.20 41.88
C LEU A 67 16.12 9.14 41.45
N VAL A 68 15.49 8.45 42.40
CA VAL A 68 14.41 7.49 42.11
C VAL A 68 13.24 8.19 41.42
N ALA A 69 12.77 9.33 41.94
CA ALA A 69 11.72 10.11 41.30
C ALA A 69 12.12 10.61 39.90
N GLY A 70 13.39 11.01 39.72
CA GLY A 70 13.93 11.39 38.42
C GLY A 70 13.91 10.22 37.42
N ASN A 71 14.32 9.03 37.85
CA ASN A 71 14.28 7.83 37.03
C ASN A 71 12.84 7.43 36.65
N ASP A 72 11.87 7.56 37.56
CA ASP A 72 10.46 7.28 37.28
C ASP A 72 9.90 8.23 36.20
N ARG A 73 10.31 9.51 36.21
CA ARG A 73 9.97 10.49 35.15
C ARG A 73 10.59 10.10 33.81
N ILE A 74 11.88 9.75 33.79
CA ILE A 74 12.56 9.30 32.57
C ILE A 74 11.88 8.05 32.00
N GLN A 75 11.53 7.09 32.86
CA GLN A 75 10.83 5.88 32.43
C GLN A 75 9.47 6.19 31.80
N THR A 76 8.75 7.17 32.36
CA THR A 76 7.48 7.65 31.79
C THR A 76 7.67 8.25 30.40
N ILE A 77 8.68 9.11 30.22
CA ILE A 77 9.00 9.72 28.93
C ILE A 77 9.39 8.64 27.91
N ILE A 78 10.19 7.65 28.30
CA ILE A 78 10.54 6.52 27.43
C ILE A 78 9.28 5.80 26.95
N SER A 79 8.34 5.48 27.85
CA SER A 79 7.09 4.84 27.45
C SER A 79 6.23 5.70 26.51
N GLN A 80 6.16 7.02 26.74
CA GLN A 80 5.47 7.95 25.82
C GLN A 80 6.11 7.98 24.43
N LEU A 81 7.45 7.98 24.36
CA LEU A 81 8.17 7.94 23.09
C LEU A 81 7.96 6.60 22.36
N GLU A 82 7.99 5.48 23.10
CA GLU A 82 7.68 4.16 22.54
C GLU A 82 6.25 4.10 21.99
N ASP A 83 5.28 4.69 22.68
CA ASP A 83 3.89 4.77 22.25
C ASP A 83 3.73 5.65 21.00
N SER A 84 4.41 6.80 20.96
CA SER A 84 4.43 7.70 19.80
C SER A 84 5.04 7.03 18.57
N CYS A 85 6.13 6.28 18.73
CA CYS A 85 6.73 5.48 17.66
C CYS A 85 5.73 4.45 17.11
N ARG A 86 5.08 3.68 17.98
CA ARG A 86 4.08 2.69 17.54
C ARG A 86 2.90 3.34 16.83
N SER A 87 2.38 4.45 17.35
CA SER A 87 1.29 5.19 16.70
C SER A 87 1.70 5.71 15.33
N THR A 88 2.91 6.24 15.19
CA THR A 88 3.44 6.70 13.90
C THR A 88 3.54 5.56 12.89
N GLU A 89 4.02 4.38 13.31
CA GLU A 89 4.10 3.19 12.46
C GLU A 89 2.70 2.73 12.00
N GLU A 90 1.75 2.63 12.93
CA GLU A 90 0.36 2.24 12.63
C GLU A 90 -0.33 3.24 11.69
N ASN A 91 -0.15 4.53 11.92
CA ASN A 91 -0.70 5.61 11.08
C ASN A 91 -0.08 5.60 9.68
N SER A 92 1.24 5.42 9.58
CA SER A 92 1.93 5.26 8.29
C SER A 92 1.39 4.05 7.53
N GLU A 93 1.20 2.91 8.20
CA GLU A 93 0.68 1.71 7.56
C GLU A 93 -0.77 1.88 7.11
N ALA A 94 -1.60 2.59 7.89
CA ALA A 94 -2.94 2.98 7.47
C ALA A 94 -2.93 3.88 6.23
N ALA A 95 -2.07 4.88 6.19
CA ALA A 95 -1.92 5.78 5.04
C ALA A 95 -1.47 5.03 3.78
N LYS A 96 -0.51 4.09 3.90
CA LYS A 96 -0.08 3.22 2.80
C LYS A 96 -1.23 2.37 2.27
N ARG A 97 -1.99 1.72 3.16
CA ARG A 97 -3.14 0.89 2.77
C ARG A 97 -4.22 1.70 2.03
N GLU A 98 -4.52 2.89 2.52
CA GLU A 98 -5.48 3.79 1.87
C GLU A 98 -4.99 4.23 0.48
N LEU A 99 -3.71 4.59 0.36
CA LEU A 99 -3.11 4.95 -0.93
C LEU A 99 -3.24 3.80 -1.93
N CYS A 100 -2.85 2.58 -1.53
CA CYS A 100 -2.98 1.39 -2.38
C CYS A 100 -4.44 1.16 -2.79
N ALA A 101 -5.38 1.23 -1.86
CA ALA A 101 -6.80 1.02 -2.15
C ALA A 101 -7.35 2.01 -3.19
N ARG A 102 -6.90 3.28 -3.15
CA ARG A 102 -7.29 4.29 -4.16
C ARG A 102 -6.75 3.96 -5.55
N PHE A 103 -5.48 3.55 -5.64
CA PHE A 103 -4.88 3.14 -6.92
C PHE A 103 -5.53 1.86 -7.47
N ASP A 104 -5.82 0.89 -6.61
CA ASP A 104 -6.51 -0.35 -7.01
C ASP A 104 -7.92 -0.05 -7.55
N ALA A 105 -8.65 0.88 -6.94
CA ALA A 105 -9.95 1.32 -7.44
C ALA A 105 -9.85 1.98 -8.83
N LEU A 106 -8.85 2.85 -9.05
CA LEU A 106 -8.60 3.45 -10.36
C LEU A 106 -8.21 2.41 -11.41
N ALA A 107 -7.36 1.44 -11.04
CA ALA A 107 -6.99 0.34 -11.93
C ALA A 107 -8.21 -0.51 -12.33
N ALA A 108 -9.11 -0.81 -11.39
CA ALA A 108 -10.34 -1.53 -11.67
C ALA A 108 -11.25 -0.77 -12.66
N LEU A 109 -11.41 0.54 -12.49
CA LEU A 109 -12.18 1.39 -13.41
C LEU A 109 -11.56 1.43 -14.81
N LEU A 110 -10.23 1.52 -14.90
CA LEU A 110 -9.52 1.49 -16.18
C LEU A 110 -9.69 0.15 -16.89
N GLU A 111 -9.60 -0.97 -16.15
CA GLU A 111 -9.79 -2.30 -16.72
C GLU A 111 -11.24 -2.50 -17.19
N GLU A 112 -12.24 -2.03 -16.42
CA GLU A 112 -13.64 -2.05 -16.85
C GLU A 112 -13.83 -1.28 -18.16
N LYS A 113 -13.25 -0.06 -18.27
CA LYS A 113 -13.32 0.74 -19.50
C LYS A 113 -12.64 0.06 -20.68
N LYS A 114 -11.50 -0.57 -20.46
CA LYS A 114 -10.81 -1.37 -21.48
C LYS A 114 -11.68 -2.53 -21.96
N LEU A 115 -12.31 -3.28 -21.05
CA LEU A 115 -13.21 -4.38 -21.40
C LEU A 115 -14.43 -3.88 -22.19
N GLU A 116 -15.01 -2.75 -21.80
CA GLU A 116 -16.11 -2.12 -22.53
C GLU A 116 -15.73 -1.79 -23.98
N LEU A 117 -14.56 -1.17 -24.19
CA LEU A 117 -14.05 -0.82 -25.51
C LEU A 117 -13.74 -2.05 -26.36
N LEU A 118 -13.12 -3.07 -25.78
CA LEU A 118 -12.90 -4.35 -26.46
C LEU A 118 -14.21 -4.99 -26.90
N GLN A 119 -15.23 -4.96 -26.04
CA GLN A 119 -16.54 -5.51 -26.38
C GLN A 119 -17.19 -4.76 -27.56
N ARG A 120 -16.97 -3.45 -27.72
CA ARG A 120 -17.44 -2.70 -28.89
C ARG A 120 -16.73 -3.14 -30.16
N ILE A 121 -15.41 -3.35 -30.11
CA ILE A 121 -14.62 -3.88 -31.24
C ILE A 121 -15.13 -5.27 -31.65
N THR A 122 -15.33 -6.16 -30.67
CA THR A 122 -15.84 -7.52 -30.94
C THR A 122 -17.21 -7.50 -31.57
N ARG A 123 -18.14 -6.64 -31.08
CA ARG A 123 -19.48 -6.51 -31.71
C ARG A 123 -19.39 -6.08 -33.16
N GLU A 124 -18.60 -5.04 -33.46
CA GLU A 124 -18.43 -4.58 -34.85
C GLU A 124 -17.81 -5.67 -35.73
N GLN A 125 -16.81 -6.40 -35.21
CA GLN A 125 -16.24 -7.54 -35.91
C GLN A 125 -17.29 -8.62 -36.19
N ASP A 126 -18.09 -9.01 -35.20
CA ASP A 126 -19.12 -10.04 -35.31
C ASP A 126 -20.21 -9.62 -36.31
N ASP A 127 -20.66 -8.36 -36.26
CA ASP A 127 -21.63 -7.81 -37.21
C ASP A 127 -21.06 -7.80 -38.63
N LYS A 128 -19.83 -7.32 -38.81
CA LYS A 128 -19.17 -7.28 -40.11
C LYS A 128 -18.99 -8.66 -40.70
N THR A 129 -18.40 -9.58 -39.93
CA THR A 129 -18.14 -10.96 -40.36
C THR A 129 -19.44 -11.73 -40.57
N GLY A 130 -20.45 -11.51 -39.73
CA GLY A 130 -21.79 -12.08 -39.87
C GLY A 130 -22.45 -11.68 -41.20
N PHE A 131 -22.38 -10.40 -41.56
CA PHE A 131 -22.86 -9.93 -42.86
C PHE A 131 -22.12 -10.58 -44.03
N VAL A 132 -20.78 -10.63 -43.99
CA VAL A 132 -19.99 -11.28 -45.06
C VAL A 132 -20.33 -12.77 -45.17
N HIS A 133 -20.46 -13.48 -44.05
CA HIS A 133 -20.85 -14.88 -44.04
C HIS A 133 -22.25 -15.09 -44.63
N GLY A 134 -23.22 -14.23 -44.27
CA GLY A 134 -24.55 -14.25 -44.86
C GLY A 134 -24.52 -14.08 -46.38
N LEU A 135 -23.70 -13.13 -46.86
CA LEU A 135 -23.54 -12.88 -48.29
C LEU A 135 -22.89 -14.08 -49.01
N ILE A 136 -21.87 -14.71 -48.42
CA ILE A 136 -21.26 -15.93 -48.94
C ILE A 136 -22.31 -17.06 -49.07
N CYS A 137 -23.18 -17.24 -48.08
CA CYS A 137 -24.26 -18.23 -48.15
C CYS A 137 -25.22 -17.94 -49.31
N GLN A 138 -25.63 -16.69 -49.50
CA GLN A 138 -26.51 -16.31 -50.61
C GLN A 138 -25.85 -16.55 -51.98
N TYR A 139 -24.57 -16.20 -52.14
CA TYR A 139 -23.82 -16.49 -53.36
C TYR A 139 -23.70 -18.00 -53.62
N LYS A 140 -23.46 -18.81 -52.58
CA LYS A 140 -23.41 -20.28 -52.70
C LYS A 140 -24.76 -20.86 -53.12
N GLU A 141 -25.86 -20.43 -52.51
CA GLU A 141 -27.21 -20.87 -52.89
C GLU A 141 -27.55 -20.51 -54.33
N GLN A 142 -27.20 -19.30 -54.77
CA GLN A 142 -27.42 -18.89 -56.15
C GLN A 142 -26.57 -19.74 -57.11
N LEU A 143 -25.32 -20.03 -56.75
CA LEU A 143 -24.44 -20.88 -57.53
C LEU A 143 -25.03 -22.30 -57.66
N GLU A 144 -25.53 -22.90 -56.57
CA GLU A 144 -26.18 -24.21 -56.60
C GLU A 144 -27.43 -24.21 -57.49
N LYS A 145 -28.30 -23.20 -57.38
CA LYS A 145 -29.49 -23.05 -58.25
C LYS A 145 -29.06 -22.96 -59.72
N SER A 146 -28.00 -22.20 -60.01
CA SER A 146 -27.45 -22.10 -61.36
C SER A 146 -26.86 -23.43 -61.85
N SER A 147 -26.14 -24.18 -61.00
CA SER A 147 -25.59 -25.50 -61.34
C SER A 147 -26.70 -26.48 -61.73
N ARG A 148 -27.78 -26.54 -60.94
CA ARG A 148 -28.94 -27.40 -61.25
C ARG A 148 -29.61 -27.02 -62.57
N LEU A 149 -29.71 -25.72 -62.86
CA LEU A 149 -30.24 -25.25 -64.15
C LEU A 149 -29.35 -25.69 -65.32
N VAL A 150 -28.02 -25.63 -65.15
CA VAL A 150 -27.06 -26.12 -66.15
C VAL A 150 -27.18 -27.63 -66.35
N GLU A 151 -27.22 -28.41 -65.26
CA GLU A 151 -27.41 -29.87 -65.31
C GLU A 151 -28.70 -30.26 -66.03
N THR A 152 -29.81 -29.59 -65.69
CA THR A 152 -31.12 -29.80 -66.34
C THR A 152 -31.07 -29.45 -67.83
N ALA A 153 -30.37 -28.36 -68.19
CA ALA A 153 -30.23 -27.94 -69.59
C ALA A 153 -29.38 -28.94 -70.38
N ILE A 154 -28.28 -29.45 -69.81
CA ILE A 154 -27.43 -30.47 -70.44
C ILE A 154 -28.23 -31.76 -70.65
N GLN A 155 -28.94 -32.24 -69.63
CA GLN A 155 -29.75 -33.46 -69.73
C GLN A 155 -30.84 -33.34 -70.80
N ALA A 156 -31.45 -32.17 -70.93
CA ALA A 156 -32.40 -31.91 -72.02
C ALA A 156 -31.74 -31.93 -73.41
N MET A 157 -30.50 -31.45 -73.53
CA MET A 157 -29.73 -31.45 -74.78
C MET A 157 -29.28 -32.86 -75.22
N GLU A 158 -29.22 -33.82 -74.30
CA GLU A 158 -28.88 -35.22 -74.60
C GLU A 158 -30.07 -36.03 -75.17
N GLU A 159 -31.29 -35.49 -75.14
CA GLU A 159 -32.50 -36.13 -75.67
C GLU A 159 -32.49 -36.22 -77.20
N THR A 160 -32.70 -37.41 -77.75
CA THR A 160 -32.51 -37.71 -79.18
C THR A 160 -33.81 -37.70 -79.98
N GLY A 161 -34.97 -37.85 -79.32
CA GLY A 161 -36.28 -37.81 -79.95
C GLY A 161 -36.85 -36.39 -79.98
N GLY A 162 -37.08 -35.78 -81.16
CA GLY A 162 -37.59 -34.40 -81.24
C GLY A 162 -38.90 -34.13 -80.50
N ALA A 163 -39.83 -35.10 -80.47
CA ALA A 163 -41.06 -35.01 -79.67
C ALA A 163 -40.81 -35.19 -78.17
N ALA A 164 -39.88 -36.06 -77.76
CA ALA A 164 -39.47 -36.27 -76.37
C ALA A 164 -38.70 -35.05 -75.84
N PHE A 165 -37.86 -34.42 -76.67
CA PHE A 165 -37.22 -33.15 -76.39
C PHE A 165 -38.25 -32.03 -76.19
N LEU A 166 -39.33 -31.98 -76.95
CA LEU A 166 -40.37 -30.95 -76.76
C LEU A 166 -41.35 -31.28 -75.61
N MET A 167 -41.62 -32.55 -75.33
CA MET A 167 -42.50 -32.96 -74.21
C MET A 167 -41.78 -32.99 -72.86
N GLY A 168 -40.59 -33.60 -72.79
CA GLY A 168 -39.69 -33.55 -71.64
C GLY A 168 -39.03 -32.18 -71.50
N GLY A 169 -38.73 -31.52 -72.61
CA GLY A 169 -38.20 -30.15 -72.65
C GLY A 169 -39.25 -29.05 -72.72
N ASN A 170 -40.55 -29.31 -72.56
CA ASN A 170 -41.46 -28.24 -72.09
C ASN A 170 -40.91 -27.65 -70.78
N THR A 171 -40.28 -28.48 -69.94
CA THR A 171 -39.52 -28.07 -68.74
C THR A 171 -38.20 -27.33 -69.05
N ALA A 172 -37.54 -27.64 -70.17
CA ALA A 172 -36.25 -27.05 -70.57
C ALA A 172 -36.40 -25.74 -71.37
N VAL A 173 -37.39 -25.65 -72.25
CA VAL A 173 -37.75 -24.42 -72.98
C VAL A 173 -38.36 -23.39 -72.02
N LEU A 174 -39.14 -23.82 -71.02
CA LEU A 174 -39.62 -22.95 -69.94
C LEU A 174 -38.51 -22.50 -68.96
N SER A 175 -37.37 -23.20 -68.91
CA SER A 175 -36.23 -22.82 -68.08
C SER A 175 -35.22 -21.90 -68.80
N LEU A 176 -35.29 -21.75 -70.13
CA LEU A 176 -34.47 -20.79 -70.90
C LEU A 176 -34.48 -19.36 -70.33
N PRO A 177 -35.65 -18.74 -69.99
CA PRO A 177 -35.67 -17.44 -69.34
C PRO A 177 -34.93 -17.43 -68.00
N ARG A 178 -35.05 -18.50 -67.20
CA ARG A 178 -34.39 -18.65 -65.89
C ARG A 178 -32.88 -18.84 -66.02
N ILE A 179 -32.42 -19.56 -67.05
CA ILE A 179 -31.00 -19.73 -67.36
C ILE A 179 -30.39 -18.39 -67.79
N VAL A 180 -31.08 -17.65 -68.66
CA VAL A 180 -30.66 -16.31 -69.11
C VAL A 180 -30.70 -15.28 -67.98
N GLU A 181 -31.61 -15.43 -67.02
CA GLU A 181 -31.66 -14.57 -65.83
C GLU A 181 -30.56 -14.92 -64.83
N ALA A 182 -30.29 -16.20 -64.59
CA ALA A 182 -29.21 -16.66 -63.71
C ALA A 182 -27.82 -16.29 -64.27
N SER A 183 -27.63 -16.34 -65.59
CA SER A 183 -26.36 -15.99 -66.26
C SER A 183 -25.99 -14.52 -66.14
N LYS A 184 -26.95 -13.64 -65.82
CA LYS A 184 -26.68 -12.22 -65.57
C LYS A 184 -26.06 -11.96 -64.21
N GLY A 185 -25.87 -12.99 -63.38
CA GLY A 185 -25.31 -12.85 -62.03
C GLY A 185 -26.23 -11.98 -61.19
N GLY A 186 -27.28 -12.59 -60.62
CA GLY A 186 -28.33 -11.95 -59.83
C GLY A 186 -27.90 -10.79 -58.93
N LYS A 187 -28.86 -9.90 -58.63
CA LYS A 187 -28.67 -8.70 -57.80
C LYS A 187 -28.44 -9.07 -56.34
N LEU A 188 -27.24 -9.55 -56.02
CA LEU A 188 -26.76 -9.67 -54.65
C LEU A 188 -26.05 -8.39 -54.24
N GLU A 189 -26.16 -8.04 -52.95
CA GLU A 189 -25.41 -6.93 -52.36
C GLU A 189 -23.90 -7.19 -52.51
N LYS A 190 -23.13 -6.11 -52.63
CA LYS A 190 -21.67 -6.17 -52.72
C LYS A 190 -21.08 -5.49 -51.50
N ILE A 191 -19.94 -5.99 -51.06
CA ILE A 191 -19.15 -5.37 -50.02
C ILE A 191 -18.45 -4.13 -50.62
N GLU A 192 -18.55 -3.00 -49.92
CA GLU A 192 -17.86 -1.77 -50.33
C GLU A 192 -16.34 -1.86 -50.07
N HIS A 193 -15.57 -1.06 -50.81
CA HIS A 193 -14.12 -1.03 -50.63
C HIS A 193 -13.76 -0.52 -49.22
N GLY A 194 -12.95 -1.27 -48.48
CA GLY A 194 -12.54 -0.92 -47.12
C GLY A 194 -13.51 -1.35 -46.02
N TYR A 195 -14.53 -2.16 -46.33
CA TYR A 195 -15.46 -2.71 -45.33
C TYR A 195 -14.76 -3.42 -44.16
N GLU A 196 -13.62 -4.07 -44.44
CA GLU A 196 -12.79 -4.75 -43.44
C GLU A 196 -12.02 -3.81 -42.51
N SER A 197 -11.97 -2.50 -42.78
CA SER A 197 -11.23 -1.55 -41.96
C SER A 197 -11.80 -1.47 -40.54
N MET A 198 -10.91 -1.47 -39.56
CA MET A 198 -11.21 -1.26 -38.13
C MET A 198 -10.49 -0.02 -37.59
N ASP A 199 -9.98 0.85 -38.46
CA ASP A 199 -9.09 1.97 -38.10
C ASP A 199 -9.80 3.04 -37.25
N ALA A 200 -11.13 3.05 -37.26
CA ALA A 200 -11.95 3.92 -36.42
C ALA A 200 -11.82 3.60 -34.91
N PHE A 201 -11.33 2.42 -34.54
CA PHE A 201 -11.12 2.01 -33.13
C PHE A 201 -9.72 2.37 -32.63
N SER A 202 -9.39 3.66 -32.67
CA SER A 202 -8.17 4.20 -32.07
C SER A 202 -8.49 4.97 -30.78
N VAL A 203 -7.61 4.86 -29.79
CA VAL A 203 -7.76 5.52 -28.48
C VAL A 203 -6.43 6.17 -28.12
N SER A 204 -6.44 7.48 -27.79
CA SER A 204 -5.31 8.16 -27.15
C SER A 204 -5.48 8.11 -25.63
N LEU A 205 -4.38 7.88 -24.93
CA LEU A 205 -4.31 7.83 -23.46
C LEU A 205 -3.44 8.97 -22.91
N ASP A 206 -3.03 9.93 -23.73
CA ASP A 206 -2.02 10.94 -23.38
C ASP A 206 -2.48 11.78 -22.18
N HIS A 207 -3.75 12.19 -22.16
CA HIS A 207 -4.33 12.92 -21.03
C HIS A 207 -4.34 12.12 -19.71
N LEU A 208 -4.50 10.79 -19.79
CA LEU A 208 -4.43 9.94 -18.60
C LEU A 208 -2.99 9.82 -18.11
N THR A 209 -2.03 9.72 -19.03
CA THR A 209 -0.61 9.74 -18.69
C THR A 209 -0.22 11.05 -18.01
N GLU A 210 -0.64 12.20 -18.54
CA GLU A 210 -0.43 13.51 -17.92
C GLU A 210 -1.05 13.59 -16.52
N ALA A 211 -2.30 13.13 -16.37
CA ALA A 211 -2.98 13.13 -15.08
C ALA A 211 -2.27 12.24 -14.04
N VAL A 212 -1.79 11.06 -14.44
CA VAL A 212 -1.03 10.15 -13.56
C VAL A 212 0.31 10.79 -13.16
N CYS A 213 0.99 11.46 -14.09
CA CYS A 213 2.25 12.16 -13.79
C CYS A 213 2.07 13.35 -12.83
N ALA A 214 0.86 13.91 -12.75
CA ALA A 214 0.55 15.04 -11.87
C ALA A 214 0.11 14.62 -10.45
N LEU A 215 -0.01 13.32 -10.16
CA LEU A 215 -0.41 12.84 -8.83
C LEU A 215 0.69 13.09 -7.81
N ASP A 216 0.37 13.85 -6.76
CA ASP A 216 1.23 14.11 -5.60
C ASP A 216 0.40 14.15 -4.32
N PHE A 217 1.06 14.14 -3.16
CA PHE A 217 0.39 14.38 -1.89
C PHE A 217 -0.05 15.84 -1.79
N ASN A 218 -1.27 16.06 -1.30
CA ASN A 218 -1.70 17.42 -0.98
C ASN A 218 -0.87 17.95 0.19
N PRO A 219 -0.39 19.21 0.14
CA PRO A 219 0.24 19.83 1.30
C PRO A 219 -0.78 19.84 2.44
N ALA A 220 -0.40 19.27 3.59
CA ALA A 220 -1.22 19.32 4.78
C ALA A 220 -1.38 20.79 5.21
N GLU A 221 -2.59 21.19 5.65
CA GLU A 221 -2.72 22.40 6.45
C GLU A 221 -1.96 22.13 7.75
N GLU A 222 -0.81 22.81 7.94
CA GLU A 222 0.06 22.70 9.11
C GLU A 222 -0.65 23.27 10.35
N ASP A 223 -1.52 22.48 10.99
CA ASP A 223 -1.93 22.75 12.36
C ASP A 223 -0.84 22.21 13.30
N GLU A 224 0.29 22.93 13.37
CA GLU A 224 1.30 22.74 14.40
C GLU A 224 0.78 23.30 15.74
N GLU A 225 -0.10 22.56 16.43
CA GLU A 225 -0.28 22.76 17.87
C GLU A 225 0.96 22.22 18.60
N TYR A 226 1.98 23.08 18.68
CA TYR A 226 3.08 22.91 19.64
C TYR A 226 2.49 22.83 21.05
N PHE A 227 2.59 21.66 21.67
CA PHE A 227 2.30 21.48 23.09
C PHE A 227 3.43 22.17 23.88
N ASP A 228 3.19 23.42 24.30
CA ASP A 228 4.08 24.13 25.23
C ASP A 228 3.98 23.42 26.58
N GLY A 229 5.06 22.74 26.96
CA GLY A 229 5.21 22.17 28.28
C GLY A 229 5.48 23.29 29.26
N GLU A 230 4.42 23.89 29.82
CA GLU A 230 4.55 24.77 30.97
C GLU A 230 5.07 23.95 32.17
N GLU A 231 6.37 24.07 32.43
CA GLU A 231 6.96 23.81 33.74
C GLU A 231 6.39 24.86 34.71
N GLU A 232 5.39 24.49 35.52
CA GLU A 232 5.01 25.28 36.69
C GLU A 232 6.18 25.27 37.68
N GLU A 233 7.01 26.31 37.63
CA GLU A 233 7.85 26.72 38.76
C GLU A 233 6.93 27.10 39.93
N VAL A 234 6.89 26.25 40.95
CA VAL A 234 6.27 26.58 42.24
C VAL A 234 7.27 27.46 43.00
N GLU A 235 7.07 28.77 42.94
CA GLU A 235 7.64 29.72 43.90
C GLU A 235 6.80 29.77 45.20
N ASP A 236 7.53 29.82 46.32
CA ASP A 236 7.20 30.03 47.73
C ASP A 236 6.61 28.90 48.59
#